data_AF-A0A938U2I2-F1
#
_entry.id   AF-A0A938U2I2-F1
#
_cell.length_a   1.000
_cell.length_b   1.000
_cell.length_c   1.000
_cell.angle_alpha   90.00
_cell.angle_beta   90.00
_cell.angle_gamma   90.00
#
_symmetry.space_group_name_H-M   'P 1'
#
loop_
_entity.id
_entity.type
_entity.pdbx_description
1 polymer ?
#
loop_
_entity_poly.entity_id
_entity_poly.type
_entity_poly.pdbx_seq_one_letter_code
_entity_poly.pdbx_strand_id
1 'polypeptide(L)'
;MSPEQLLGEPVDARSDLCSLGSTLRQLLSDRRAFSGDNVVTTLCAVVHKPHVPLQAVVEYVGPLGDVIEQLLLERPVDRPASALEVVLALEAASPEAAAAFLARVW
;
A
#
# COMPACT_ATOMS: atom_id res chain seq x y z
N MET A 1 7.60 3.83 -5.96
CA MET A 1 8.46 2.80 -6.55
C MET A 1 8.54 1.68 -5.56
N SER A 2 8.43 0.44 -6.00
CA SER A 2 8.60 -0.71 -5.13
C SER A 2 10.10 -1.02 -4.92
N PRO A 3 10.45 -1.78 -3.86
CA PRO A 3 11.84 -2.20 -3.61
C PRO A 3 12.47 -2.93 -4.79
N GLU A 4 11.76 -3.91 -5.37
CA GLU A 4 12.25 -4.72 -6.48
C GLU A 4 12.55 -3.89 -7.74
N GLN A 5 11.76 -2.83 -8.01
CA GLN A 5 12.05 -1.89 -9.11
C GLN A 5 13.35 -1.13 -8.89
N LEU A 6 13.66 -0.75 -7.65
CA LEU A 6 14.87 -0.01 -7.31
C LEU A 6 16.11 -0.89 -7.26
N LEU A 7 15.93 -2.18 -6.95
CA LEU A 7 16.98 -3.19 -6.94
C LEU A 7 17.27 -3.79 -8.33
N GLY A 8 16.42 -3.51 -9.33
CA GLY A 8 16.54 -4.11 -10.66
C GLY A 8 16.17 -5.60 -10.68
N GLU A 9 15.36 -6.02 -9.71
CA GLU A 9 14.83 -7.38 -9.61
C GLU A 9 13.65 -7.60 -10.58
N PRO A 10 13.21 -8.84 -10.81
CA PRO A 10 12.03 -9.11 -11.62
C PRO A 10 10.79 -8.35 -11.11
N VAL A 11 10.17 -7.59 -12.00
CA VAL A 11 8.98 -6.78 -11.73
C VAL A 11 7.75 -7.49 -12.28
N ASP A 12 6.71 -7.59 -11.45
CA ASP A 12 5.39 -8.05 -11.85
C ASP A 12 4.29 -7.08 -11.35
N ALA A 13 3.02 -7.46 -11.49
CA ALA A 13 1.89 -6.63 -11.08
C ALA A 13 1.91 -6.25 -9.58
N ARG A 14 2.64 -6.97 -8.73
CA ARG A 14 2.74 -6.68 -7.30
C ARG A 14 3.61 -5.46 -6.99
N SER A 15 4.41 -5.00 -7.95
CA SER A 15 5.10 -3.70 -7.87
C SER A 15 4.11 -2.53 -7.94
N ASP A 16 3.08 -2.65 -8.77
CA ASP A 16 1.99 -1.67 -8.82
C ASP A 16 1.18 -1.69 -7.53
N LEU A 17 0.95 -2.87 -6.95
CA LEU A 17 0.29 -3.01 -5.65
C LEU A 17 1.05 -2.32 -4.51
N CYS A 18 2.37 -2.39 -4.49
CA CYS A 18 3.18 -1.64 -3.52
C CYS A 18 3.05 -0.12 -3.69
N SER A 19 3.02 0.35 -4.94
CA SER A 19 2.82 1.78 -5.24
C SER A 19 1.41 2.25 -4.86
N LEU A 20 0.39 1.40 -5.06
CA LEU A 20 -0.96 1.63 -4.57
C LEU A 20 -1.00 1.72 -3.04
N GLY A 21 -0.39 0.77 -2.34
CA GLY A 21 -0.28 0.78 -0.88
C GLY A 21 0.36 2.06 -0.35
N SER A 22 1.45 2.51 -0.99
CA SER A 22 2.12 3.78 -0.64
C SER A 22 1.21 5.00 -0.82
N THR A 23 0.41 5.01 -1.89
CA THR A 23 -0.56 6.07 -2.18
C THR A 23 -1.68 6.10 -1.15
N LEU A 24 -2.30 4.95 -0.88
CA LEU A 24 -3.39 4.82 0.10
C LEU A 24 -2.93 5.22 1.51
N ARG A 25 -1.75 4.75 1.92
CA ARG A 25 -1.12 5.16 3.18
C ARG A 25 -1.01 6.68 3.24
N GLN A 26 -0.48 7.31 2.19
CA GLN A 26 -0.31 8.76 2.17
C GLN A 26 -1.64 9.50 2.27
N LEU A 27 -2.67 9.04 1.56
CA LEU A 27 -4.01 9.65 1.61
C LEU A 27 -4.62 9.59 3.01
N LEU A 28 -4.40 8.51 3.77
CA LEU A 28 -4.96 8.36 5.11
C LEU A 28 -4.17 9.09 6.21
N SER A 29 -2.87 9.22 6.04
CA SER A 29 -1.98 9.73 7.09
C SER A 29 -1.45 11.13 6.84
N ASP A 30 -1.67 11.68 5.64
CA ASP A 30 -1.00 12.88 5.11
C ASP A 30 0.55 12.80 5.17
N ARG A 31 1.08 11.58 5.29
CA ARG A 31 2.52 11.32 5.37
C ARG A 31 2.92 10.23 4.38
N ARG A 32 4.09 10.36 3.76
CA ARG A 32 4.62 9.32 2.87
C ARG A 32 5.01 8.07 3.65
N ALA A 33 4.74 6.89 3.10
CA ALA A 33 5.13 5.61 3.70
C ALA A 33 6.65 5.52 3.90
N PHE A 34 7.40 6.03 2.92
CA PHE A 34 8.85 6.15 2.93
C PHE A 34 9.24 7.62 2.68
N SER A 35 10.20 8.13 3.47
CA SER A 35 10.66 9.51 3.37
C SER A 35 12.14 9.65 3.71
N GLY A 36 12.82 10.55 3.00
CA GLY A 36 14.16 11.04 3.32
C GLY A 36 14.34 12.50 2.91
N ASP A 37 15.44 13.11 3.34
CA ASP A 37 15.71 14.55 3.12
C ASP A 37 15.88 14.94 1.64
N ASN A 38 16.11 13.96 0.76
CA ASN A 38 16.22 14.15 -0.68
C ASN A 38 15.76 12.89 -1.43
N VAL A 39 15.81 12.94 -2.77
CA VAL A 39 15.40 11.83 -3.63
C VAL A 39 16.19 10.56 -3.31
N VAL A 40 17.52 10.65 -3.24
CA VAL A 40 18.40 9.49 -3.00
C VAL A 40 18.09 8.84 -1.66
N THR A 41 17.95 9.63 -0.59
CA THR A 41 17.64 9.10 0.75
C THR A 41 16.22 8.54 0.84
N THR A 42 15.27 9.06 0.05
CA THR A 42 13.91 8.50 -0.06
C THR A 42 13.93 7.14 -0.77
N LEU A 43 14.63 7.02 -1.89
CA LEU A 43 14.76 5.74 -2.61
C LEU A 43 15.48 4.71 -1.74
N CYS A 44 16.52 5.14 -1.01
CA CYS A 44 17.22 4.27 -0.08
C CYS A 44 16.31 3.79 1.06
N ALA A 45 15.40 4.65 1.54
CA ALA A 45 14.40 4.28 2.54
C ALA A 45 13.39 3.24 2.03
N VAL A 46 12.98 3.31 0.76
CA VAL A 46 12.10 2.30 0.15
C VAL A 46 12.74 0.91 0.19
N VAL A 47 14.04 0.82 -0.05
CA VAL A 47 14.75 -0.47 -0.13
C VAL A 47 15.18 -1.00 1.23
N HIS A 48 15.65 -0.14 2.14
CA HIS A 48 16.39 -0.59 3.32
C HIS A 48 15.70 -0.30 4.65
N LYS A 49 14.60 0.45 4.66
CA LYS A 49 13.91 0.80 5.90
C LYS A 49 12.51 0.18 5.91
N PRO A 50 12.09 -0.44 7.03
CA PRO A 50 10.69 -0.76 7.19
C PRO A 50 9.86 0.53 7.10
N HIS A 51 8.72 0.50 6.42
CA HIS A 51 7.80 1.62 6.43
C HIS A 51 7.28 1.84 7.85
N VAL A 52 6.91 3.08 8.15
CA VAL A 52 6.28 3.39 9.44
C VAL A 52 4.85 2.83 9.42
N PRO A 53 4.50 1.90 10.33
CA PRO A 53 3.19 1.27 10.35
C PRO A 53 2.09 2.32 10.46
N LEU A 54 0.99 2.13 9.74
CA LEU A 54 -0.08 3.10 9.63
C LEU A 54 -0.72 3.43 10.98
N GLN A 55 -0.86 2.44 11.86
CA GLN A 55 -1.37 2.59 13.23
C GLN A 55 -0.49 3.47 14.13
N ALA A 56 0.77 3.71 13.77
CA ALA A 56 1.64 4.64 14.50
C ALA A 56 1.35 6.11 14.15
N VAL A 57 0.56 6.37 13.10
CA VAL A 57 0.31 7.72 12.56
C VAL A 57 -1.18 8.06 12.57
N VAL A 58 -2.06 7.06 12.44
CA VAL A 58 -3.51 7.23 12.44
C VAL A 58 -4.11 6.39 13.56
N GLU A 59 -4.88 7.03 14.45
CA GLU A 59 -5.41 6.44 15.68
C GLU A 59 -6.35 5.24 15.42
N TYR A 60 -7.16 5.32 14.37
CA TYR A 60 -8.03 4.23 13.96
C TYR A 60 -8.15 4.15 12.44
N VAL A 61 -7.72 3.03 11.88
CA VAL A 61 -7.81 2.72 10.44
C VAL A 61 -8.69 1.51 10.13
N GLY A 62 -9.13 0.79 11.17
CA GLY A 62 -9.95 -0.40 11.03
C GLY A 62 -9.32 -1.45 10.10
N PRO A 63 -10.15 -2.33 9.50
CA PRO A 63 -9.69 -3.38 8.58
C PRO A 63 -8.99 -2.85 7.31
N LEU A 64 -9.22 -1.59 6.93
CA LEU A 64 -8.55 -0.96 5.80
C LEU A 64 -7.04 -0.84 6.03
N GLY A 65 -6.62 -0.65 7.30
CA GLY A 65 -5.22 -0.61 7.67
C GLY A 65 -4.49 -1.90 7.31
N ASP A 66 -5.11 -3.05 7.60
CA ASP A 66 -4.51 -4.36 7.32
C ASP A 66 -4.28 -4.57 5.82
N VAL A 67 -5.21 -4.12 4.97
CA VAL A 67 -5.05 -4.17 3.51
C VAL A 67 -3.86 -3.33 3.06
N ILE A 68 -3.72 -2.12 3.58
CA ILE A 68 -2.62 -1.22 3.23
C ILE A 68 -1.27 -1.78 3.69
N GLU A 69 -1.21 -2.35 4.89
CA GLU A 69 0.00 -2.97 5.42
C GLU A 69 0.43 -4.19 4.58
N GLN A 70 -0.51 -5.01 4.12
CA GLN A 70 -0.22 -6.13 3.21
C GLN A 70 0.36 -5.67 1.86
N LEU A 71 -0.14 -4.56 1.32
CA LEU A 71 0.38 -3.99 0.06
C LEU A 71 1.82 -3.46 0.21
N LEU A 72 2.21 -3.07 1.43
CA LEU A 72 3.53 -2.48 1.74
C LEU A 72 4.57 -3.51 2.20
N LEU A 73 4.23 -4.81 2.21
CA LEU A 73 5.20 -5.86 2.55
C LEU A 73 6.41 -5.83 1.61
N GLU A 74 7.60 -6.01 2.17
CA GLU A 74 8.88 -5.82 1.48
C GLU A 74 9.00 -6.73 0.27
N ARG A 75 8.74 -8.04 0.44
CA ARG A 75 8.86 -9.02 -0.64
C ARG A 75 7.56 -9.07 -1.47
N PRO A 76 7.64 -9.03 -2.81
CA PRO A 76 6.47 -9.18 -3.68
C PRO A 76 5.66 -10.45 -3.40
N VAL A 77 6.34 -11.55 -3.02
CA VAL A 77 5.68 -12.83 -2.75
C VAL A 77 4.70 -12.78 -1.57
N ASP A 78 4.94 -11.89 -0.61
CA ASP A 78 4.12 -11.77 0.60
C ASP A 78 2.93 -10.82 0.42
N ARG A 79 2.90 -10.06 -0.68
CA ARG A 79 1.79 -9.17 -1.04
C ARG A 79 0.64 -9.98 -1.66
N PRO A 80 -0.58 -9.41 -1.73
CA PRO A 80 -1.67 -10.00 -2.50
C PRO A 80 -1.23 -10.36 -3.92
N ALA A 81 -1.66 -11.52 -4.41
CA ALA A 81 -1.17 -12.08 -5.66
C ALA A 81 -1.68 -11.31 -6.88
N SER A 82 -2.77 -10.56 -6.74
CA SER A 82 -3.40 -9.81 -7.82
C SER A 82 -4.20 -8.61 -7.33
N ALA A 83 -4.51 -7.68 -8.23
CA ALA A 83 -5.41 -6.57 -7.95
C ALA A 83 -6.83 -7.04 -7.55
N LEU A 84 -7.28 -8.21 -8.04
CA LEU A 84 -8.58 -8.78 -7.68
C LEU A 84 -8.63 -9.13 -6.18
N GLU A 85 -7.57 -9.73 -5.63
CA GLU A 85 -7.50 -10.01 -4.19
C GLU A 85 -7.57 -8.73 -3.36
N VAL A 86 -6.94 -7.66 -3.83
CA VAL A 86 -6.99 -6.35 -3.17
C VAL A 86 -8.41 -5.77 -3.19
N VAL A 87 -9.12 -5.85 -4.33
CA VAL A 87 -10.51 -5.41 -4.42
C VAL A 87 -11.39 -6.14 -3.40
N LEU A 88 -11.30 -7.48 -3.35
CA LEU A 88 -12.07 -8.28 -2.40
C LEU A 88 -11.75 -7.92 -0.94
N ALA A 89 -10.47 -7.66 -0.64
CA ALA A 89 -10.05 -7.25 0.69
C ALA A 89 -10.58 -5.85 1.06
N LEU A 90 -10.58 -4.91 0.12
CA LEU A 90 -11.12 -3.56 0.32
C LEU A 90 -12.65 -3.59 0.51
N GLU A 91 -13.37 -4.39 -0.27
CA GLU A 91 -14.82 -4.57 -0.12
C GLU A 91 -15.17 -5.17 1.25
N ALA A 92 -14.40 -6.17 1.70
CA ALA A 92 -14.58 -6.75 3.03
C ALA A 92 -14.24 -5.75 4.15
N ALA A 93 -13.27 -4.86 3.93
CA ALA A 93 -12.87 -3.84 4.90
C ALA A 93 -13.88 -2.68 5.02
N SER A 94 -14.64 -2.39 3.97
CA SER A 94 -15.73 -1.40 3.99
C SER A 94 -16.89 -1.81 3.08
N PRO A 95 -17.81 -2.67 3.58
CA PRO A 95 -18.97 -3.12 2.81
C PRO A 95 -19.89 -1.96 2.40
N GLU A 96 -19.97 -0.92 3.24
CA GLU A 96 -20.78 0.27 2.99
C GLU A 96 -20.22 1.09 1.82
N ALA A 97 -18.89 1.29 1.77
CA ALA A 97 -18.24 1.98 0.67
C ALA A 97 -18.37 1.19 -0.64
N ALA A 98 -18.23 -0.15 -0.57
CA ALA A 98 -18.43 -1.03 -1.71
C ALA A 98 -19.88 -0.92 -2.26
N ALA A 99 -20.88 -1.00 -1.38
CA ALA A 99 -22.28 -0.84 -1.77
C ALA A 99 -22.56 0.53 -2.39
N ALA A 100 -22.01 1.61 -1.79
CA ALA A 100 -22.15 2.96 -2.32
C ALA A 100 -21.46 3.14 -3.69
N PHE A 101 -20.32 2.50 -3.92
CA PHE A 101 -19.63 2.53 -5.21
C PHE A 101 -20.45 1.82 -6.28
N LEU A 102 -20.93 0.61 -6.01
CA LEU A 102 -21.76 -0.15 -6.96
C LEU A 102 -23.06 0.60 -7.29
N ALA A 103 -23.70 1.23 -6.31
CA ALA A 103 -24.90 2.04 -6.54
C ALA A 103 -24.67 3.30 -7.40
N ARG A 104 -23.41 3.69 -7.66
CA ARG A 104 -23.06 4.83 -8.55
C ARG A 104 -22.65 4.39 -9.95
N VAL A 105 -22.34 3.12 -10.14
CA VAL A 105 -21.86 2.56 -11.41
C VAL A 105 -23.00 1.94 -12.23
N TRP A 106 -24.14 1.68 -11.59
CA TRP A 106 -25.38 1.15 -12.17
C TRP A 106 -26.55 2.11 -11.94
#